data_AF-A0A7V3H7F3-F1
#
_entry.id   AF-A0A7V3H7F3-F1
#
_cell.length_a   1.000
_cell.length_b   1.000
_cell.length_c   1.000
_cell.angle_alpha   90.00
_cell.angle_beta   90.00
_cell.angle_gamma   90.00
#
_symmetry.space_group_name_H-M   'P 1'
#
loop_
_entity.id
_entity.type
_entity.pdbx_description
1 polymer ?
#
loop_
_entity_poly.entity_id
_entity_poly.type
_entity_poly.pdbx_seq_one_letter_code
_entity_poly.pdbx_strand_id
1 'polypeptide(L)'
;MFSSFTHHKARWLTGIALASVVGLIGWIDSLILTWAVLGLISLFAFHEAMQLFRIASQSAYFWAAALWVLAYFYPNPDDLFFLTAVVFGSALA
;
A
#
# COMPACT_ATOMS: atom_id res chain seq x y z
N MET A 1 -18.17 -24.55 18.58
CA MET A 1 -17.45 -23.26 18.63
C MET A 1 -15.93 -23.43 18.63
N PHE A 2 -15.35 -24.41 19.35
CA PHE A 2 -13.89 -24.61 19.42
C PHE A 2 -13.25 -25.39 18.25
N SER A 3 -14.03 -26.03 17.36
CA SER A 3 -13.49 -26.87 16.26
C SER A 3 -12.98 -26.09 15.04
N SER A 4 -13.40 -24.84 14.84
CA SER A 4 -12.97 -24.00 13.72
C SER A 4 -11.51 -23.56 13.85
N PHE A 5 -11.01 -23.41 15.08
CA PHE A 5 -9.63 -23.04 15.37
C PHE A 5 -8.62 -24.11 14.96
N THR A 6 -8.98 -25.39 15.10
CA THR A 6 -8.07 -26.50 14.79
C THR A 6 -7.89 -26.71 13.29
N HIS A 7 -8.96 -26.58 12.50
CA HIS A 7 -8.90 -26.70 11.03
C HIS A 7 -8.26 -25.49 10.32
N HIS A 8 -8.35 -24.30 10.91
CA HIS A 8 -7.85 -23.05 10.30
C HIS A 8 -6.75 -22.40 11.14
N LYS A 9 -6.01 -23.20 11.91
CA LYS A 9 -4.98 -22.74 12.85
C LYS A 9 -3.99 -21.77 12.19
N ALA A 10 -3.54 -22.09 10.98
CA ALA A 10 -2.61 -21.24 10.22
C ALA A 10 -3.20 -19.86 9.88
N ARG A 11 -4.46 -19.80 9.45
CA ARG A 11 -5.16 -18.55 9.07
C ARG A 11 -5.41 -17.65 10.28
N TRP A 12 -5.78 -18.23 11.43
CA TRP A 12 -5.93 -17.47 12.67
C TRP A 12 -4.60 -16.94 13.17
N LEU A 13 -3.54 -17.76 13.13
CA LEU A 13 -2.21 -17.36 13.55
C LEU A 13 -1.67 -16.21 12.70
N THR A 14 -1.77 -16.30 11.37
CA THR A 14 -1.30 -15.23 10.48
C THR A 14 -2.11 -13.95 10.63
N GLY A 15 -3.44 -14.05 10.76
CA GLY A 15 -4.30 -12.89 10.99
C GLY A 15 -3.97 -12.15 12.29
N ILE A 16 -3.78 -12.87 13.40
CA ILE A 16 -3.38 -12.28 14.68
C ILE A 16 -1.98 -11.68 14.57
N ALA A 17 -1.02 -12.39 13.96
CA ALA A 17 0.34 -11.90 13.80
C ALA A 17 0.38 -10.58 13.00
N LEU A 18 -0.32 -10.50 11.86
CA LEU A 18 -0.41 -9.28 11.06
C LEU A 18 -1.06 -8.14 11.84
N ALA A 19 -2.17 -8.41 12.53
CA ALA A 19 -2.85 -7.40 13.36
C ALA A 19 -1.95 -6.87 14.49
N SER A 20 -1.21 -7.75 15.16
CA SER A 20 -0.25 -7.37 16.20
C SER A 20 0.88 -6.52 15.63
N VAL A 21 1.44 -6.89 14.46
CA VAL A 21 2.50 -6.10 13.80
C VAL A 21 2.02 -4.69 13.47
N VAL A 22 0.83 -4.56 12.88
CA VAL A 22 0.23 -3.24 12.59
C VAL A 22 0.00 -2.44 13.87
N GLY A 23 -0.50 -3.08 14.92
CA GLY A 23 -0.70 -2.45 16.23
C GLY A 23 0.61 -1.94 16.85
N LEU A 24 1.69 -2.71 16.76
CA LEU A 24 3.02 -2.30 17.24
C LEU A 24 3.57 -1.11 16.44
N ILE A 25 3.40 -1.11 15.12
CA ILE A 25 3.85 0.00 14.27
C ILE A 25 3.11 1.29 14.63
N GLY A 26 1.79 1.22 14.84
CA GLY A 26 1.00 2.35 15.31
C GLY A 26 1.39 2.82 16.72
N TRP A 27 1.76 1.90 17.61
CA TRP A 27 2.19 2.24 18.98
C TRP A 27 3.50 3.02 19.03
N ILE A 28 4.43 2.77 18.09
CA ILE A 28 5.73 3.45 18.04
C ILE A 28 5.58 4.95 17.73
N ASP A 29 4.45 5.38 17.15
CA ASP A 29 4.13 6.77 16.81
C ASP A 29 5.25 7.48 16.01
N SER A 30 5.86 6.75 15.08
CA SER A 30 6.92 7.29 14.20
C SER A 30 6.37 7.54 12.80
N LEU A 31 6.39 8.81 12.38
CA LEU A 31 5.94 9.23 11.05
C LEU A 31 6.67 8.45 9.95
N ILE A 32 8.00 8.36 10.03
CA ILE A 32 8.83 7.70 9.02
C ILE A 32 8.52 6.19 8.96
N LEU A 33 8.39 5.53 10.12
CA LEU A 33 8.10 4.10 10.18
C LEU A 33 6.73 3.80 9.57
N THR A 34 5.70 4.53 10.00
CA THR A 34 4.33 4.35 9.52
C THR A 34 4.23 4.67 8.03
N TRP A 35 4.84 5.77 7.58
CA TRP A 35 4.91 6.14 6.16
C TRP A 35 5.61 5.07 5.31
N ALA A 36 6.73 4.52 5.79
CA ALA A 36 7.47 3.48 5.09
C ALA A 36 6.67 2.17 4.98
N VAL A 37 6.05 1.76 6.07
CA VAL A 37 5.22 0.55 6.12
C VAL A 37 4.00 0.69 5.19
N LEU A 38 3.29 1.82 5.25
CA LEU A 38 2.13 2.06 4.38
C LEU A 38 2.53 2.11 2.90
N GLY A 39 3.67 2.72 2.59
CA GLY A 39 4.25 2.69 1.25
C GLY A 39 4.56 1.30 0.73
N LEU A 40 5.21 0.48 1.56
CA LEU A 40 5.55 -0.90 1.20
C LEU A 40 4.28 -1.74 0.96
N ILE A 41 3.31 -1.65 1.87
CA ILE A 41 2.03 -2.37 1.75
C ILE A 41 1.27 -1.90 0.50
N SER A 42 1.28 -0.60 0.19
CA SER A 42 0.61 -0.07 -0.99
C SER A 42 1.26 -0.55 -2.29
N LEU A 43 2.60 -0.67 -2.35
CA LEU A 43 3.31 -1.22 -3.50
C LEU A 43 2.97 -2.71 -3.73
N PHE A 44 2.88 -3.51 -2.67
CA PHE A 44 2.41 -4.89 -2.78
C PHE A 44 0.96 -4.97 -3.24
N ALA A 45 0.06 -4.18 -2.64
CA ALA A 45 -1.34 -4.12 -3.05
C ALA A 45 -1.50 -3.69 -4.52
N PHE A 46 -0.68 -2.74 -4.96
CA PHE A 46 -0.63 -2.29 -6.35
C PHE A 46 -0.14 -3.40 -7.28
N HIS A 47 0.89 -4.14 -6.90
CA HIS A 47 1.39 -5.28 -7.65
C HIS A 47 0.32 -6.36 -7.84
N GLU A 48 -0.34 -6.76 -6.75
CA GLU A 48 -1.45 -7.71 -6.78
C GLU A 48 -2.62 -7.19 -7.63
N ALA A 49 -2.94 -5.90 -7.55
CA ALA A 49 -3.99 -5.29 -8.38
C ALA A 49 -3.62 -5.33 -9.87
N MET A 50 -2.38 -5.03 -10.25
CA MET A 50 -1.91 -5.15 -11.65
C MET A 50 -2.03 -6.57 -12.18
N GLN A 51 -1.70 -7.58 -11.36
CA GLN A 51 -1.89 -8.98 -11.72
C GLN A 51 -3.37 -9.34 -11.87
N LEU A 52 -4.21 -8.90 -10.93
CA LEU A 52 -5.65 -9.15 -10.92
C LEU A 52 -6.34 -8.59 -12.17
N PHE A 53 -5.96 -7.38 -12.59
CA PHE A 53 -6.51 -6.72 -13.78
C PHE A 53 -5.73 -7.05 -15.07
N ARG A 54 -4.69 -7.89 -15.00
CA ARG A 54 -3.84 -8.28 -16.13
C ARG A 54 -3.21 -7.08 -16.87
N ILE A 55 -2.85 -6.05 -16.12
CA ILE A 55 -2.21 -4.83 -16.66
C ILE A 55 -0.69 -5.04 -16.64
N ALA A 56 -0.09 -5.19 -17.81
CA ALA A 56 1.36 -5.32 -17.97
C ALA A 56 1.99 -3.96 -18.26
N SER A 57 2.17 -3.13 -17.24
CA SER A 57 2.84 -1.84 -17.37
C SER A 57 3.97 -1.70 -16.35
N GLN A 58 5.21 -1.75 -16.84
CA GLN A 58 6.39 -1.57 -15.99
C GLN A 58 6.54 -0.10 -15.53
N SER A 59 6.06 0.86 -16.31
CA SER A 59 6.07 2.27 -15.94
C SER A 59 5.11 2.58 -14.79
N ALA A 60 4.04 1.80 -14.62
CA ALA A 60 3.09 1.99 -13.53
C ALA A 60 3.72 1.79 -12.15
N TYR A 61 4.63 0.81 -11.99
CA TYR A 61 5.38 0.61 -10.75
C TYR A 61 6.30 1.79 -10.42
N PHE A 62 6.96 2.35 -11.44
CA PHE A 62 7.79 3.55 -11.27
C PHE A 62 6.96 4.74 -10.80
N TRP A 63 5.80 4.98 -11.43
CA TRP A 63 4.91 6.08 -11.03
C TRP A 63 4.33 5.90 -9.63
N ALA A 64 3.95 4.69 -9.24
CA ALA A 64 3.48 4.39 -7.88
C ALA A 64 4.56 4.70 -6.82
N ALA A 65 5.81 4.27 -7.06
CA ALA A 65 6.92 4.55 -6.16
C ALA A 65 7.29 6.04 -6.13
N ALA A 66 7.30 6.70 -7.29
CA ALA A 66 7.58 8.14 -7.39
C ALA A 66 6.55 8.98 -6.63
N LEU A 67 5.25 8.69 -6.80
CA LEU A 67 4.18 9.37 -6.08
C LEU A 67 4.28 9.17 -4.57
N TRP A 68 4.58 7.94 -4.13
CA TRP A 68 4.78 7.65 -2.72
C TRP A 68 5.96 8.44 -2.11
N VAL A 69 7.09 8.54 -2.82
CA VAL A 69 8.24 9.36 -2.38
C VAL A 69 7.91 10.85 -2.39
N LEU A 70 7.25 11.36 -3.43
CA LEU A 70 6.84 12.76 -3.52
C LEU A 70 5.87 13.16 -2.40
N ALA A 71 4.97 12.24 -2.03
CA ALA A 71 4.02 12.44 -0.93
C ALA A 71 4.70 12.69 0.43
N TYR A 72 5.95 12.27 0.61
CA TYR A 72 6.70 12.57 1.85
C TYR A 72 7.10 14.05 1.95
N PHE A 73 7.43 14.67 0.82
CA PHE A 73 7.92 16.05 0.79
C PHE A 73 6.81 17.07 0.56
N TYR A 74 5.70 16.64 -0.03
CA TYR A 74 4.62 17.54 -0.41
C TYR A 74 3.68 17.82 0.79
N PRO A 75 3.38 19.08 1.14
CA PRO A 75 2.61 19.42 2.34
C PRO A 75 1.19 18.83 2.39
N ASN A 76 0.52 18.75 1.22
CA ASN A 76 -0.84 18.20 1.08
C ASN A 76 -0.82 17.04 0.07
N PRO A 77 -0.35 15.84 0.48
CA PRO A 77 -0.11 14.73 -0.45
C PRO A 77 -1.36 14.26 -1.19
N ASP A 78 -2.56 14.58 -0.70
CA ASP A 78 -3.84 14.34 -1.39
C ASP A 78 -3.97 15.12 -2.70
N ASP A 79 -3.36 16.30 -2.82
CA ASP A 79 -3.37 17.09 -4.06
C ASP A 79 -2.55 16.45 -5.19
N LEU A 80 -1.63 15.52 -4.88
CA LEU A 80 -0.83 14.78 -5.88
C LEU A 80 -1.72 13.96 -6.82
N PHE A 81 -2.97 13.67 -6.42
CA PHE A 81 -3.96 13.09 -7.31
C PHE A 81 -4.25 14.00 -8.52
N PHE A 82 -4.42 15.32 -8.30
CA PHE A 82 -4.65 16.27 -9.39
C PHE A 82 -3.46 16.36 -10.32
N LEU A 83 -2.23 16.36 -9.78
CA LEU A 83 -1.01 16.31 -10.60
C LEU A 83 -1.01 15.09 -11.51
N THR A 84 -1.33 13.91 -10.96
CA THR A 84 -1.41 12.66 -11.72
C THR A 84 -2.49 12.74 -12.81
N ALA A 85 -3.65 13.29 -12.49
CA ALA A 85 -4.75 13.46 -13.44
C ALA A 85 -4.39 14.39 -14.61
N VAL A 86 -3.71 15.52 -14.33
CA VAL A 86 -3.25 16.46 -15.36
C VAL A 86 -2.20 15.82 -16.26
N VAL A 87 -1.20 15.13 -15.69
CA VAL A 87 -0.16 14.44 -16.47
C VAL A 87 -0.78 13.36 -17.35
N PHE A 88 -1.67 12.54 -16.80
CA PHE A 88 -2.34 11.49 -17.57
C PHE A 88 -3.25 12.06 -18.67
N GLY A 89 -4.02 13.10 -18.37
CA GLY A 89 -4.83 13.81 -19.36
C GLY A 89 -4.00 14.42 -20.48
N SER A 90 -2.83 15.01 -20.16
CA SER A 90 -1.91 15.55 -21.18
C SER A 90 -1.26 14.47 -22.04
N ALA A 91 -1.09 13.25 -21.54
CA ALA A 91 -0.52 12.15 -22.30
C ALA A 91 -1.54 11.52 -23.28
N LEU A 92 -2.84 11.74 -23.07
CA LEU A 92 -3.93 11.22 -23.90
C LEU A 92 -4.45 12.22 -24.95
N ALA A 93 -4.24 13.52 -24.73
CA ALA A 93 -4.68 14.60 -25.63
C ALA A 93 -3.66 14.86 -26.76
#